data_AF-A0A7L9BYQ8-F1
#
_entry.id   AF-A0A7L9BYQ8-F1
#
_cell.length_a   1.000
_cell.length_b   1.000
_cell.length_c   1.000
_cell.angle_alpha   90.00
_cell.angle_beta   90.00
_cell.angle_gamma   90.00
#
_symmetry.space_group_name_H-M   'P 1'
#
loop_
_entity.id
_entity.type
_entity.pdbx_description
1 polymer ?
#
loop_
_entity_poly.entity_id
_entity_poly.type
_entity_poly.pdbx_seq_one_letter_code
_entity_poly.pdbx_strand_id
1 'polypeptide(L)'
;MTTASIHSPLSGTPAADAASDSPTSLWQIRTVRCWLRSIAWTLGAIGVCLIFYAIDKWWIPFDGETRPTDFRMFKNPTTVPMRIMGIPHFVIAILFLVTSRRMSQWKNRLAFIGLCGASVGLCLLWRRVGGNQNAFAVFLFYFYFLFHGFRDDAYFYKTYGDMPPEAAASHGRVMGVLQGLLLGLLASLFWPAATQISQKRYEIVDPILANFFPADWPFVMRLMSLFLPMMAVALYVLHRMARRVPGGWTGFWRVHRPILAVYLFSLGVVVLALFGGSGAFDIWVLTHFVAWYFFALFLIDRCPPKSPPQGLWAWLRTTRPGFMTLHLGMAAVVAVLMAISVYGFGKSATVLDVVVGKDSFFYWTIVHVTLSFVPR
;
A
#
# COMPACT_ATOMS: atom_id res chain seq x y z
N MET A 1 17.68 39.79 1.52
CA MET A 1 18.18 38.57 2.19
C MET A 1 19.04 37.81 1.21
N THR A 2 20.33 37.78 1.50
CA THR A 2 21.46 37.47 0.62
C THR A 2 21.54 35.97 0.34
N THR A 3 21.46 35.60 -0.94
CA THR A 3 21.67 34.23 -1.43
C THR A 3 23.15 33.88 -1.40
N ALA A 4 23.60 33.20 -0.34
CA ALA A 4 24.94 32.61 -0.28
C ALA A 4 24.99 31.36 -1.17
N SER A 5 25.59 31.51 -2.35
CA SER A 5 26.00 30.41 -3.23
C SER A 5 27.23 29.73 -2.63
N ILE A 6 27.07 28.51 -2.11
CA ILE A 6 28.18 27.67 -1.67
C ILE A 6 28.60 26.80 -2.86
N HIS A 7 29.56 27.29 -3.65
CA HIS A 7 30.33 26.45 -4.57
C HIS A 7 31.41 25.72 -3.76
N SER A 8 31.20 24.43 -3.48
CA SER A 8 32.31 23.52 -3.13
C SER A 8 32.95 23.00 -4.42
N PRO A 9 34.27 23.16 -4.61
CA PRO A 9 34.97 22.53 -5.72
C PRO A 9 35.14 21.04 -5.40
N LEU A 10 34.38 20.19 -6.10
CA LEU A 10 34.66 18.75 -6.16
C LEU A 10 35.77 18.53 -7.18
N SER A 11 37.03 18.70 -6.74
CA SER A 11 38.21 18.31 -7.50
C SER A 11 38.43 16.80 -7.37
N GLY A 12 38.53 16.12 -8.51
CA GLY A 12 38.95 14.72 -8.61
C GLY A 12 37.82 13.73 -8.86
N THR A 13 37.31 13.69 -10.09
CA THR A 13 36.57 12.52 -10.59
C THR A 13 37.63 11.47 -10.94
N PRO A 14 37.77 10.35 -10.20
CA PRO A 14 38.56 9.23 -10.70
C PRO A 14 37.95 8.79 -12.03
N ALA A 15 38.83 8.51 -13.01
CA ALA A 15 38.44 7.95 -14.30
C ALA A 15 37.45 6.81 -14.05
N ALA A 16 36.27 6.92 -14.66
CA ALA A 16 35.26 5.88 -14.59
C ALA A 16 35.85 4.64 -15.26
N ASP A 17 36.44 3.76 -14.48
CA ASP A 17 36.72 2.40 -14.88
C ASP A 17 35.42 1.87 -15.47
N ALA A 18 35.49 1.49 -16.75
CA ALA A 18 34.41 0.86 -17.49
C ALA A 18 34.07 -0.45 -16.78
N ALA A 19 33.23 -0.33 -15.74
CA ALA A 19 32.73 -1.44 -14.97
C ALA A 19 32.14 -2.43 -15.96
N SER A 20 32.71 -3.63 -16.01
CA SER A 20 32.25 -4.71 -16.86
C SER A 20 30.74 -4.85 -16.68
N ASP A 21 29.99 -4.56 -17.75
CA ASP A 21 28.52 -4.56 -17.86
C ASP A 21 27.95 -5.99 -17.76
N SER A 22 28.35 -6.76 -16.74
CA SER A 22 27.68 -8.02 -16.44
C SER A 22 26.23 -7.68 -16.08
N PRO A 23 25.23 -8.18 -16.82
CA PRO A 23 23.84 -7.81 -16.60
C PRO A 23 23.44 -8.24 -15.19
N THR A 24 23.28 -7.25 -14.30
CA THR A 24 22.87 -7.51 -12.92
C THR A 24 21.54 -8.24 -12.96
N SER A 25 21.48 -9.41 -12.34
CA SER A 25 20.28 -10.24 -12.27
C SER A 25 19.13 -9.43 -11.66
N LEU A 26 17.89 -9.61 -12.16
CA LEU A 26 16.70 -8.93 -11.65
C LEU A 26 16.56 -9.10 -10.13
N TRP A 27 16.92 -10.29 -9.62
CA TRP A 27 16.86 -10.66 -8.22
C TRP A 27 17.93 -10.00 -7.34
N GLN A 28 18.96 -9.39 -7.96
CA GLN A 28 19.99 -8.64 -7.24
C GLN A 28 19.63 -7.16 -7.09
N ILE A 29 18.66 -6.66 -7.87
CA ILE A 29 18.22 -5.26 -7.84
C ILE A 29 17.53 -4.94 -6.51
N ARG A 30 17.89 -3.82 -5.90
CA ARG A 30 17.50 -3.48 -4.53
C ARG A 30 15.99 -3.35 -4.38
N THR A 31 15.31 -2.65 -5.29
CA THR A 31 13.84 -2.52 -5.31
C THR A 31 13.15 -3.87 -5.27
N VAL A 32 13.56 -4.80 -6.14
CA VAL A 32 12.96 -6.14 -6.23
C VAL A 32 13.26 -6.95 -4.97
N ARG A 33 14.50 -6.91 -4.46
CA ARG A 33 14.88 -7.60 -3.21
C ARG A 33 14.10 -7.09 -2.01
N CYS A 34 13.95 -5.77 -1.87
CA CYS A 34 13.18 -5.18 -0.79
C CYS A 34 11.71 -5.57 -0.89
N TRP A 35 11.13 -5.57 -2.10
CA TRP A 35 9.75 -6.01 -2.31
C TRP A 35 9.54 -7.49 -1.95
N LEU A 36 10.42 -8.39 -2.41
CA LEU A 36 10.36 -9.82 -2.06
C LEU A 36 10.55 -10.06 -0.57
N ARG A 37 11.46 -9.32 0.07
CA ARG A 37 11.62 -9.35 1.52
C ARG A 37 10.31 -8.97 2.21
N SER A 38 9.61 -7.94 1.74
CA SER A 38 8.32 -7.54 2.31
C SER A 38 7.25 -8.62 2.18
N ILE A 39 7.18 -9.30 1.04
CA ILE A 39 6.30 -10.47 0.84
C ILE A 39 6.66 -11.59 1.81
N ALA A 40 7.93 -11.95 1.94
CA ALA A 40 8.37 -13.02 2.83
C ALA A 40 8.00 -12.73 4.30
N TRP A 41 8.23 -11.51 4.77
CA TRP A 41 7.85 -11.09 6.12
C TRP A 41 6.33 -11.00 6.33
N THR A 42 5.59 -10.64 5.28
CA THR A 42 4.12 -10.65 5.29
C THR A 42 3.59 -12.07 5.47
N LEU A 43 4.08 -13.02 4.67
CA LEU A 43 3.70 -14.43 4.79
C LEU A 43 4.13 -15.01 6.14
N GLY A 44 5.29 -14.62 6.67
CA GLY A 44 5.74 -14.98 8.01
C GLY A 44 4.78 -14.50 9.10
N ALA A 45 4.37 -13.23 9.06
CA ALA A 45 3.42 -12.67 10.03
C ALA A 45 2.05 -13.37 9.98
N ILE A 46 1.57 -13.71 8.78
CA ILE A 46 0.34 -14.49 8.58
C ILE A 46 0.51 -15.91 9.13
N GLY A 47 1.65 -16.56 8.87
CA GLY A 47 1.97 -17.88 9.40
C GLY A 47 1.95 -17.92 10.93
N VAL A 48 2.53 -16.90 11.59
CA VAL A 48 2.47 -16.75 13.05
C VAL A 48 1.01 -16.60 13.53
N CYS A 49 0.21 -15.77 12.87
CA CYS A 49 -1.20 -15.62 13.22
C CYS A 49 -2.03 -16.88 12.96
N LEU A 50 -1.66 -17.69 11.96
CA LEU A 50 -2.28 -18.99 11.68
C LEU A 50 -1.97 -20.00 12.77
N ILE A 51 -0.74 -20.01 13.31
CA ILE A 51 -0.37 -20.82 14.48
C ILE A 51 -1.20 -20.39 15.70
N PHE A 52 -1.32 -19.08 15.96
CA PHE A 52 -2.15 -18.61 17.07
C PHE A 52 -3.65 -18.89 16.86
N TYR A 53 -4.15 -18.86 15.62
CA TYR A 53 -5.50 -19.31 15.29
C TYR A 53 -5.72 -20.78 15.65
N ALA A 54 -4.75 -21.65 15.32
CA ALA A 54 -4.80 -23.06 15.67
C ALA A 54 -4.85 -23.26 17.19
N ILE A 55 -4.00 -22.55 17.94
CA ILE A 55 -3.98 -22.60 19.41
C ILE A 55 -5.31 -22.10 20.00
N ASP A 56 -5.78 -20.93 19.57
CA ASP A 56 -7.03 -20.31 20.07
C ASP A 56 -8.28 -21.14 19.73
N LYS A 57 -8.25 -21.90 18.63
CA LYS A 57 -9.37 -22.75 18.20
C LYS A 57 -9.38 -24.12 18.88
N TRP A 58 -8.22 -24.75 19.06
CA TRP A 58 -8.14 -26.16 19.44
C TRP A 58 -7.53 -26.42 20.82
N TRP A 59 -6.74 -25.51 21.37
CA TRP A 59 -5.97 -25.76 22.60
C TRP A 59 -6.44 -24.94 23.80
N ILE A 60 -7.23 -23.89 23.58
CA ILE A 60 -7.80 -23.09 24.66
C ILE A 60 -9.27 -23.50 24.83
N PRO A 61 -9.60 -24.43 25.75
CA PRO A 61 -10.98 -24.83 25.99
C PRO A 61 -11.80 -23.65 26.54
N PHE A 62 -13.07 -23.60 26.18
CA PHE A 62 -14.05 -22.66 26.72
C PHE A 62 -15.22 -23.49 27.26
N ASP A 63 -15.29 -23.66 28.57
CA ASP A 63 -16.30 -24.49 29.25
C ASP A 63 -16.43 -25.93 28.70
N GLY A 64 -15.30 -26.52 28.29
CA GLY A 64 -15.28 -27.87 27.71
C GLY A 64 -15.63 -27.94 26.22
N GLU A 65 -15.97 -26.81 25.59
CA GLU A 65 -16.27 -26.70 24.17
C GLU A 65 -15.26 -25.82 23.41
N THR A 66 -15.36 -25.83 22.08
CA THR A 66 -14.59 -24.91 21.23
C THR A 66 -15.06 -23.48 21.45
N ARG A 67 -14.12 -22.57 21.76
CA ARG A 67 -14.41 -21.15 22.00
C ARG A 67 -15.27 -20.54 20.87
N PRO A 68 -16.34 -19.78 21.18
CA PRO A 68 -17.14 -19.12 20.15
C PRO A 68 -16.28 -18.20 19.26
N THR A 69 -16.64 -18.05 17.99
CA THR A 69 -15.87 -17.23 17.02
C THR A 69 -15.71 -15.77 17.43
N ASP A 70 -16.62 -15.28 18.25
CA ASP A 70 -16.65 -13.88 18.69
C ASP A 70 -15.57 -13.56 19.72
N PHE A 71 -15.09 -14.57 20.45
CA PHE A 71 -14.01 -14.45 21.43
C PHE A 71 -12.68 -14.93 20.87
N ARG A 72 -12.54 -15.06 19.53
CA ARG A 72 -11.31 -15.51 18.88
C ARG A 72 -10.60 -14.37 18.18
N MET A 73 -9.46 -13.94 18.73
CA MET A 73 -8.68 -12.83 18.19
C MET A 73 -8.17 -13.17 16.79
N PHE A 74 -7.69 -14.40 16.60
CA PHE A 74 -7.01 -14.86 15.40
C PHE A 74 -7.93 -15.47 14.34
N LYS A 75 -9.25 -15.23 14.43
CA LYS A 75 -10.26 -15.82 13.51
C LYS A 75 -9.99 -15.60 12.02
N ASN A 76 -9.24 -14.55 11.67
CA ASN A 76 -8.74 -14.33 10.32
C ASN A 76 -7.22 -14.03 10.37
N PRO A 77 -6.37 -14.97 9.94
CA PRO A 77 -4.91 -14.85 10.04
C PRO A 77 -4.31 -13.82 9.08
N THR A 78 -5.07 -13.29 8.10
CA THR A 78 -4.61 -12.19 7.23
C THR A 78 -4.99 -10.82 7.79
N THR A 79 -6.20 -10.68 8.34
CA THR A 79 -6.70 -9.39 8.84
C THR A 79 -6.04 -8.96 10.16
N VAL A 80 -5.69 -9.91 11.04
CA VAL A 80 -5.06 -9.61 12.34
C VAL A 80 -3.68 -8.96 12.19
N PRO A 81 -2.71 -9.57 11.49
CA PRO A 81 -1.39 -8.95 11.33
C PRO A 81 -1.48 -7.65 10.51
N MET A 82 -2.40 -7.57 9.54
CA MET A 82 -2.69 -6.32 8.82
C MET A 82 -3.06 -5.17 9.77
N ARG A 83 -3.91 -5.40 10.78
CA ARG A 83 -4.28 -4.38 11.77
C ARG A 83 -3.15 -4.07 12.74
N ILE A 84 -2.47 -5.12 13.24
CA ILE A 84 -1.33 -4.99 14.17
C ILE A 84 -0.21 -4.16 13.55
N MET A 85 0.04 -4.28 12.25
CA MET A 85 1.09 -3.51 11.55
C MET A 85 0.58 -2.20 10.95
N GLY A 86 -0.66 -2.20 10.44
CA GLY A 86 -1.25 -1.05 9.74
C GLY A 86 -1.62 0.11 10.65
N ILE A 87 -2.23 -0.15 11.81
CA ILE A 87 -2.59 0.94 12.74
C ILE A 87 -1.34 1.69 13.23
N PRO A 88 -0.25 1.03 13.68
CA PRO A 88 0.99 1.72 13.99
C PRO A 88 1.55 2.52 12.82
N HIS A 89 1.52 1.95 11.60
CA HIS A 89 1.96 2.64 10.39
C HIS A 89 1.18 3.96 10.19
N PHE A 90 -0.15 3.93 10.32
CA PHE A 90 -0.97 5.14 10.19
C PHE A 90 -0.64 6.19 11.24
N VAL A 91 -0.57 5.79 12.51
CA VAL A 91 -0.28 6.68 13.64
C VAL A 91 1.10 7.31 13.47
N ILE A 92 2.13 6.50 13.21
CA ILE A 92 3.51 6.98 13.06
C ILE A 92 3.65 7.88 11.83
N ALA A 93 3.03 7.52 10.70
CA ALA A 93 3.05 8.35 9.50
C ALA A 93 2.45 9.74 9.77
N ILE A 94 1.29 9.82 10.45
CA ILE A 94 0.67 11.09 10.84
C ILE A 94 1.58 11.87 11.80
N LEU A 95 2.12 11.22 12.84
CA LEU A 95 3.03 11.87 13.79
C LEU A 95 4.28 12.42 13.09
N PHE A 96 4.87 11.67 12.17
CA PHE A 96 6.06 12.10 11.41
C PHE A 96 5.75 13.22 10.44
N LEU A 97 4.56 13.22 9.84
CA LEU A 97 4.06 14.28 8.99
C LEU A 97 3.91 15.58 9.79
N VAL A 98 3.11 15.57 10.87
CA VAL A 98 2.80 16.79 11.66
C VAL A 98 4.03 17.34 12.39
N THR A 99 4.99 16.50 12.76
CA THR A 99 6.27 16.93 13.36
C THR A 99 7.38 17.17 12.34
N SER A 100 7.10 17.10 11.04
CA SER A 100 8.13 17.38 10.02
C SER A 100 8.44 18.88 9.95
N ARG A 101 9.71 19.22 9.64
CA ARG A 101 10.12 20.62 9.42
C ARG A 101 9.30 21.30 8.30
N ARG A 102 8.80 20.53 7.33
CA ARG A 102 7.98 21.04 6.22
C ARG A 102 6.62 21.54 6.69
N MET A 103 6.05 20.96 7.75
CA MET A 103 4.81 21.43 8.36
C MET A 103 4.93 22.75 9.12
N SER A 104 6.12 23.34 9.19
CA SER A 104 6.29 24.73 9.67
C SER A 104 5.72 25.75 8.68
N GLN A 105 5.64 25.42 7.39
CA GLN A 105 5.14 26.32 6.35
C GLN A 105 3.61 26.37 6.34
N TRP A 106 3.04 27.58 6.32
CA TRP A 106 1.60 27.81 6.31
C TRP A 106 0.88 27.10 5.15
N LYS A 107 1.47 27.11 3.94
CA LYS A 107 0.93 26.41 2.76
C LYS A 107 0.70 24.92 3.02
N ASN A 108 1.67 24.26 3.68
CA ASN A 108 1.55 22.83 3.99
C ASN A 108 0.52 22.58 5.10
N ARG A 109 0.39 23.49 6.08
CA ARG A 109 -0.66 23.43 7.10
C ARG A 109 -2.05 23.55 6.49
N LEU A 110 -2.26 24.51 5.58
CA LEU A 110 -3.52 24.64 4.86
C LEU A 110 -3.83 23.39 4.02
N ALA A 111 -2.84 22.85 3.30
CA ALA A 111 -3.01 21.60 2.56
C ALA A 111 -3.38 20.44 3.48
N PHE A 112 -2.73 20.31 4.64
CA PHE A 112 -3.05 19.30 5.65
C PHE A 112 -4.49 19.46 6.18
N ILE A 113 -4.91 20.68 6.55
CA ILE A 113 -6.29 20.96 7.00
C ILE A 113 -7.30 20.61 5.90
N GLY A 114 -7.04 21.01 4.66
CA GLY A 114 -7.90 20.69 3.52
C GLY A 114 -8.01 19.18 3.30
N LEU A 115 -6.90 18.45 3.40
CA LEU A 115 -6.89 16.98 3.28
C LEU A 115 -7.53 16.28 4.47
N CYS A 116 -7.44 16.82 5.69
CA CYS A 116 -8.21 16.35 6.84
C CYS A 116 -9.72 16.50 6.57
N GLY A 117 -10.16 17.66 6.08
CA GLY A 117 -11.54 17.90 5.69
C GLY A 117 -12.02 16.94 4.59
N ALA A 118 -11.19 16.73 3.55
CA ALA A 118 -11.47 15.75 2.50
C ALA A 118 -11.55 14.32 3.05
N SER A 119 -10.68 13.94 3.99
CA SER A 119 -10.69 12.62 4.64
C SER A 119 -12.02 12.41 5.38
N VAL A 120 -12.47 13.40 6.15
CA VAL A 120 -13.77 13.34 6.84
C VAL A 120 -14.91 13.19 5.84
N GLY A 121 -14.90 13.98 4.75
CA GLY A 121 -15.88 13.88 3.68
C GLY A 121 -15.93 12.48 3.03
N LEU A 122 -14.76 11.90 2.75
CA LEU A 122 -14.64 10.53 2.19
C LEU A 122 -15.12 9.47 3.19
N CYS A 123 -14.83 9.61 4.48
CA CYS A 123 -15.33 8.73 5.53
C CYS A 123 -16.87 8.79 5.66
N LEU A 124 -17.46 9.98 5.58
CA LEU A 124 -18.91 10.16 5.60
C LEU A 124 -19.56 9.57 4.34
N LEU A 125 -18.95 9.78 3.16
CA LEU A 125 -19.40 9.19 1.91
C LEU A 125 -19.34 7.67 1.98
N TRP A 126 -18.21 7.11 2.44
CA TRP A 126 -18.02 5.67 2.67
C TRP A 126 -19.13 5.09 3.53
N ARG A 127 -19.42 5.72 4.68
CA ARG A 127 -20.54 5.33 5.55
C ARG A 127 -21.88 5.40 4.82
N ARG A 128 -22.14 6.50 4.09
CA ARG A 128 -23.42 6.74 3.40
C ARG A 128 -23.70 5.70 2.31
N VAL A 129 -22.67 5.23 1.61
CA VAL A 129 -22.82 4.22 0.55
C VAL A 129 -22.86 2.78 1.09
N GLY A 130 -22.88 2.57 2.42
CA GLY A 130 -22.94 1.24 3.04
C GLY A 130 -21.58 0.62 3.39
N GLY A 131 -20.48 1.35 3.16
CA GLY A 131 -19.14 0.97 3.59
C GLY A 131 -18.72 -0.45 3.19
N ASN A 132 -18.30 -1.25 4.18
CA ASN A 132 -17.84 -2.62 3.98
C ASN A 132 -18.95 -3.60 3.54
N GLN A 133 -20.23 -3.21 3.65
CA GLN A 133 -21.37 -4.01 3.18
C GLN A 133 -21.65 -3.79 1.69
N ASN A 134 -21.16 -2.70 1.12
CA ASN A 134 -21.30 -2.41 -0.31
C ASN A 134 -20.04 -2.86 -1.07
N ALA A 135 -20.17 -3.91 -1.88
CA ALA A 135 -19.07 -4.46 -2.66
C ALA A 135 -18.41 -3.44 -3.60
N PHE A 136 -19.20 -2.53 -4.18
CA PHE A 136 -18.68 -1.46 -5.03
C PHE A 136 -17.85 -0.45 -4.23
N ALA A 137 -18.32 -0.07 -3.04
CA ALA A 137 -17.56 0.80 -2.15
C ALA A 137 -16.24 0.14 -1.76
N VAL A 138 -16.26 -1.10 -1.24
CA VAL A 138 -15.07 -1.88 -0.87
C VAL A 138 -14.05 -1.93 -2.00
N PHE A 139 -14.51 -2.09 -3.22
CA PHE A 139 -13.65 -2.06 -4.37
C PHE A 139 -13.01 -0.68 -4.63
N LEU A 140 -13.80 0.39 -4.65
CA LEU A 140 -13.27 1.75 -4.78
C LEU A 140 -12.24 2.06 -3.68
N PHE A 141 -12.47 1.56 -2.47
CA PHE A 141 -11.52 1.66 -1.37
C PHE A 141 -10.21 0.92 -1.66
N TYR A 142 -10.26 -0.33 -2.12
CA TYR A 142 -9.05 -1.07 -2.48
C TYR A 142 -8.31 -0.39 -3.62
N PHE A 143 -9.03 0.20 -4.56
CA PHE A 143 -8.44 0.99 -5.61
C PHE A 143 -7.70 2.22 -5.12
N TYR A 144 -8.35 2.94 -4.22
CA TYR A 144 -7.77 4.11 -3.58
C TYR A 144 -6.48 3.75 -2.85
N PHE A 145 -6.47 2.61 -2.16
CA PHE A 145 -5.28 2.05 -1.52
C PHE A 145 -4.21 1.60 -2.53
N LEU A 146 -4.56 0.93 -3.62
CA LEU A 146 -3.63 0.48 -4.65
C LEU A 146 -2.90 1.65 -5.31
N PHE A 147 -3.64 2.71 -5.64
CA PHE A 147 -3.07 3.93 -6.18
C PHE A 147 -1.99 4.51 -5.24
N HIS A 148 -2.27 4.54 -3.95
CA HIS A 148 -1.32 4.95 -2.92
C HIS A 148 -0.09 4.04 -2.86
N GLY A 149 -0.29 2.71 -2.83
CA GLY A 149 0.77 1.72 -2.81
C GLY A 149 1.72 1.85 -3.99
N PHE A 150 1.20 1.98 -5.21
CA PHE A 150 2.03 2.15 -6.41
C PHE A 150 2.81 3.47 -6.42
N ARG A 151 2.22 4.54 -5.88
CA ARG A 151 2.93 5.82 -5.75
C ARG A 151 4.09 5.71 -4.77
N ASP A 152 3.91 4.97 -3.69
CA ASP A 152 4.98 4.71 -2.74
C ASP A 152 6.06 3.77 -3.32
N ASP A 153 5.70 2.72 -4.07
CA ASP A 153 6.66 1.86 -4.75
C ASP A 153 7.52 2.63 -5.77
N ALA A 154 6.93 3.55 -6.54
CA ALA A 154 7.66 4.44 -7.44
C ALA A 154 8.64 5.34 -6.66
N TYR A 155 8.20 5.84 -5.50
CA TYR A 155 9.06 6.62 -4.61
C TYR A 155 10.20 5.78 -4.01
N PHE A 156 9.94 4.54 -3.60
CA PHE A 156 10.93 3.61 -3.09
C PHE A 156 11.97 3.30 -4.17
N TYR A 157 11.53 2.99 -5.39
CA TYR A 157 12.37 2.76 -6.54
C TYR A 157 13.35 3.91 -6.80
N LYS A 158 12.84 5.15 -6.86
CA LYS A 158 13.68 6.35 -6.99
C LYS A 158 14.67 6.47 -5.83
N THR A 159 14.23 6.21 -4.61
CA THR A 159 15.02 6.44 -3.40
C THR A 159 16.06 5.36 -3.14
N TYR A 160 15.85 4.13 -3.62
CA TYR A 160 16.83 3.05 -3.54
C TYR A 160 18.07 3.30 -4.42
N GLY A 161 17.95 4.20 -5.41
CA GLY A 161 19.00 4.53 -6.35
C GLY A 161 19.01 3.66 -7.62
N ASP A 162 18.00 2.79 -7.78
CA ASP A 162 17.87 1.91 -8.95
C ASP A 162 17.37 2.67 -10.20
N MET A 163 16.93 3.93 -10.02
CA MET A 163 16.52 4.81 -11.10
C MET A 163 17.70 5.62 -11.65
N PRO A 164 17.99 5.54 -12.97
CA PRO A 164 19.02 6.36 -13.58
C PRO A 164 18.77 7.87 -13.39
N PRO A 165 19.79 8.68 -13.08
CA PRO A 165 19.64 10.13 -12.86
C PRO A 165 18.99 10.84 -14.05
N GLU A 166 19.36 10.46 -15.28
CA GLU A 166 18.83 11.03 -16.53
C GLU A 166 17.33 10.76 -16.70
N ALA A 167 16.85 9.62 -16.19
CA ALA A 167 15.44 9.26 -16.24
C ALA A 167 14.60 10.02 -15.21
N ALA A 168 15.20 10.67 -14.21
CA ALA A 168 14.48 11.29 -13.10
C ALA A 168 13.49 12.37 -13.53
N ALA A 169 13.82 13.13 -14.58
CA ALA A 169 12.99 14.23 -15.08
C ALA A 169 11.68 13.74 -15.73
N SER A 170 11.73 12.64 -16.48
CA SER A 170 10.56 12.05 -17.13
C SER A 170 9.83 11.04 -16.23
N HIS A 171 10.51 10.51 -15.21
CA HIS A 171 10.01 9.44 -14.36
C HIS A 171 8.65 9.73 -13.73
N GLY A 172 8.43 10.95 -13.20
CA GLY A 172 7.15 11.30 -12.58
C GLY A 172 5.96 11.15 -13.55
N ARG A 173 6.15 11.57 -14.81
CA ARG A 173 5.14 11.43 -15.85
C ARG A 173 4.96 9.96 -16.24
N VAL A 174 6.06 9.22 -16.42
CA VAL A 174 6.04 7.79 -16.74
C VAL A 174 5.27 7.02 -15.66
N MET A 175 5.56 7.27 -14.39
CA MET A 175 4.89 6.59 -13.27
C MET A 175 3.42 6.98 -13.16
N GLY A 176 3.07 8.25 -13.35
CA GLY A 176 1.66 8.67 -13.38
C GLY A 176 0.88 7.99 -14.49
N VAL A 177 1.48 7.85 -15.68
CA VAL A 177 0.87 7.11 -16.79
C VAL A 177 0.74 5.63 -16.46
N LEU A 178 1.80 4.98 -15.95
CA LEU A 178 1.75 3.56 -15.57
C LEU A 178 0.69 3.29 -14.48
N GLN A 179 0.56 4.18 -13.51
CA GLN A 179 -0.47 4.11 -12.48
C GLN A 179 -1.87 4.24 -13.11
N GLY A 180 -2.08 5.21 -14.00
CA GLY A 180 -3.35 5.37 -14.72
C GLY A 180 -3.71 4.12 -15.54
N LEU A 181 -2.74 3.54 -16.25
CA LEU A 181 -2.94 2.30 -17.01
C LEU A 181 -3.29 1.12 -16.11
N LEU A 182 -2.58 0.97 -15.00
CA LEU A 182 -2.83 -0.11 -14.04
C LEU A 182 -4.21 0.02 -13.37
N LEU A 183 -4.61 1.24 -13.01
CA LEU A 183 -5.95 1.53 -12.52
C LEU A 183 -7.02 1.20 -13.57
N GLY A 184 -6.80 1.62 -14.82
CA GLY A 184 -7.71 1.29 -15.93
C GLY A 184 -7.86 -0.22 -16.12
N LEU A 185 -6.74 -0.96 -16.13
CA LEU A 185 -6.73 -2.42 -16.27
C LEU A 185 -7.49 -3.11 -15.15
N LEU A 186 -7.23 -2.73 -13.90
CA LEU A 186 -7.96 -3.24 -12.75
C LEU A 186 -9.47 -2.92 -12.84
N ALA A 187 -9.84 -1.75 -13.38
CA ALA A 187 -11.23 -1.32 -13.45
C ALA A 187 -11.96 -2.15 -14.51
N SER A 188 -11.27 -2.42 -15.60
CA SER A 188 -11.75 -3.28 -16.68
C SER A 188 -11.93 -4.75 -16.27
N LEU A 189 -11.15 -5.24 -15.29
CA LEU A 189 -11.33 -6.59 -14.73
C LEU A 189 -12.48 -6.66 -13.73
N PHE A 190 -12.63 -5.63 -12.90
CA PHE A 190 -13.59 -5.66 -11.82
C PHE A 190 -15.02 -5.43 -12.27
N TRP A 191 -15.25 -4.46 -13.15
CA TRP A 191 -16.61 -4.04 -13.50
C TRP A 191 -17.45 -5.22 -14.04
N PRO A 192 -16.91 -6.12 -14.88
CA PRO A 192 -17.57 -7.37 -15.28
C PRO A 192 -17.81 -8.35 -14.14
N ALA A 193 -16.88 -8.45 -13.18
CA ALA A 193 -17.04 -9.30 -12.00
C ALA A 193 -18.14 -8.76 -11.06
N ALA A 194 -18.21 -7.44 -10.90
CA ALA A 194 -19.24 -6.77 -10.11
C ALA A 194 -20.64 -6.98 -10.71
N THR A 195 -20.79 -6.84 -12.04
CA THR A 195 -22.08 -7.10 -12.71
C THR A 195 -22.52 -8.56 -12.59
N GLN A 196 -21.57 -9.51 -12.64
CA GLN A 196 -21.87 -10.92 -12.42
C GLN A 196 -22.39 -11.20 -11.00
N ILE A 197 -21.85 -10.50 -10.00
CA ILE A 197 -22.28 -10.63 -8.60
C ILE A 197 -23.64 -9.95 -8.39
N SER A 198 -23.85 -8.75 -8.95
CA SER A 198 -25.11 -8.02 -8.79
C SER A 198 -26.29 -8.74 -9.44
N GLN A 199 -26.10 -9.44 -10.56
CA GLN A 199 -27.15 -10.24 -11.18
C GLN A 199 -27.65 -11.41 -10.32
N LYS A 200 -26.83 -11.89 -9.37
CA LYS A 200 -27.26 -12.93 -8.41
C LYS A 200 -28.04 -12.36 -7.23
N ARG A 201 -28.14 -11.04 -7.10
CA ARG A 201 -28.80 -10.33 -6.00
C ARG A 201 -29.63 -9.18 -6.55
N TYR A 202 -30.90 -9.44 -6.84
CA TYR A 202 -31.83 -8.48 -7.45
C TYR A 202 -31.86 -7.10 -6.76
N GLU A 203 -31.61 -7.06 -5.45
CA GLU A 203 -31.51 -5.82 -4.66
C GLU A 203 -30.35 -4.88 -5.05
N ILE A 204 -29.36 -5.39 -5.80
CA ILE A 204 -28.09 -4.68 -6.13
C ILE A 204 -28.00 -4.42 -7.65
N VAL A 205 -29.05 -4.71 -8.42
CA VAL A 205 -29.03 -4.53 -9.87
C VAL A 205 -29.10 -3.04 -10.21
N ASP A 206 -27.97 -2.50 -10.65
CA ASP A 206 -27.90 -1.14 -11.19
C ASP A 206 -28.35 -1.13 -12.66
N PRO A 207 -29.33 -0.29 -13.04
CA PRO A 207 -29.89 -0.27 -14.39
C PRO A 207 -28.89 0.24 -15.44
N ILE A 208 -27.93 1.09 -15.06
CA ILE A 208 -26.88 1.55 -15.97
C ILE A 208 -25.92 0.39 -16.25
N LEU A 209 -25.51 -0.35 -15.22
CA LEU A 209 -24.67 -1.54 -15.38
C LEU A 209 -25.30 -2.59 -16.28
N ALA A 210 -26.61 -2.82 -16.14
CA ALA A 210 -27.35 -3.78 -16.94
C ALA A 210 -27.32 -3.45 -18.44
N ASN A 211 -27.29 -2.17 -18.81
CA ASN A 211 -27.20 -1.73 -20.21
C ASN A 211 -25.82 -1.97 -20.83
N PHE A 212 -24.75 -1.90 -20.03
CA PHE A 212 -23.38 -2.16 -20.52
C PHE A 212 -23.02 -3.65 -20.55
N PHE A 213 -23.67 -4.47 -19.71
CA PHE A 213 -23.41 -5.91 -19.59
C PHE A 213 -24.72 -6.69 -19.58
N PRO A 214 -25.26 -7.01 -20.77
CA PRO A 214 -26.48 -7.80 -20.89
C PRO A 214 -26.40 -9.10 -20.07
N ALA A 215 -27.53 -9.47 -19.44
CA ALA A 215 -27.59 -10.61 -18.52
C ALA A 215 -27.27 -11.95 -19.19
N ASP A 216 -27.54 -12.05 -20.49
CA ASP A 216 -27.26 -13.19 -21.36
C ASP A 216 -25.79 -13.30 -21.77
N TRP A 217 -24.98 -12.25 -21.60
CA TRP A 217 -23.55 -12.33 -21.93
C TRP A 217 -22.81 -13.26 -20.95
N PRO A 218 -22.05 -14.26 -21.46
CA PRO A 218 -21.12 -15.02 -20.64
C PRO A 218 -20.12 -14.12 -19.93
N PHE A 219 -19.72 -14.48 -18.71
CA PHE A 219 -18.75 -13.71 -17.91
C PHE A 219 -17.46 -13.39 -18.69
N VAL A 220 -16.96 -14.34 -19.50
CA VAL A 220 -15.78 -14.14 -20.34
C VAL A 220 -15.98 -13.01 -21.36
N MET A 221 -17.15 -12.92 -22.00
CA MET A 221 -17.42 -11.84 -22.96
C MET A 221 -17.46 -10.47 -22.27
N ARG A 222 -18.09 -10.39 -21.09
CA ARG A 222 -18.12 -9.16 -20.28
C ARG A 222 -16.71 -8.74 -19.85
N LEU A 223 -15.87 -9.71 -19.47
CA LEU A 223 -14.48 -9.45 -19.12
C LEU A 223 -13.70 -8.90 -20.31
N MET A 224 -13.80 -9.57 -21.46
CA MET A 224 -13.09 -9.20 -22.67
C MET A 224 -13.52 -7.83 -23.21
N SER A 225 -14.80 -7.46 -23.09
CA SER A 225 -15.32 -6.20 -23.64
C SER A 225 -14.74 -4.95 -23.00
N LEU A 226 -14.30 -5.02 -21.73
CA LEU A 226 -13.59 -3.93 -21.08
C LEU A 226 -12.07 -4.14 -21.05
N PHE A 227 -11.63 -5.38 -20.82
CA PHE A 227 -10.22 -5.66 -20.63
C PHE A 227 -9.41 -5.51 -21.91
N LEU A 228 -9.90 -6.01 -23.06
CA LEU A 228 -9.15 -5.94 -24.32
C LEU A 228 -8.95 -4.50 -24.81
N PRO A 229 -9.98 -3.61 -24.83
CA PRO A 229 -9.77 -2.21 -25.18
C PRO A 229 -8.79 -1.51 -24.24
N MET A 230 -8.90 -1.74 -22.93
CA MET A 230 -7.99 -1.14 -21.96
C MET A 230 -6.55 -1.66 -22.11
N MET A 231 -6.39 -2.96 -22.39
CA MET A 231 -5.09 -3.55 -22.71
C MET A 231 -4.49 -2.94 -23.99
N ALA A 232 -5.30 -2.76 -25.04
CA ALA A 232 -4.84 -2.11 -26.27
C ALA A 232 -4.39 -0.66 -26.02
N VAL A 233 -5.14 0.11 -25.22
CA VAL A 233 -4.74 1.46 -24.77
C VAL A 233 -3.43 1.40 -23.99
N ALA A 234 -3.29 0.46 -23.05
CA ALA A 234 -2.07 0.31 -22.26
C ALA A 234 -0.86 -0.01 -23.13
N LEU A 235 -0.98 -0.98 -24.05
CA LEU A 235 0.08 -1.34 -24.98
C LEU A 235 0.45 -0.18 -25.91
N TYR A 236 -0.54 0.55 -26.43
CA TYR A 236 -0.30 1.73 -27.27
C TYR A 236 0.45 2.84 -26.52
N VAL A 237 0.00 3.16 -25.30
CA VAL A 237 0.63 4.20 -24.47
C VAL A 237 2.05 3.78 -24.07
N LEU A 238 2.25 2.54 -23.65
CA LEU A 238 3.58 2.00 -23.35
C LEU A 238 4.50 2.04 -24.59
N HIS A 239 3.99 1.68 -25.76
CA HIS A 239 4.74 1.78 -27.01
C HIS A 239 5.14 3.23 -27.32
N ARG A 240 4.22 4.19 -27.12
CA ARG A 240 4.51 5.62 -27.30
C ARG A 240 5.56 6.12 -26.32
N MET A 241 5.57 5.61 -25.09
CA MET A 241 6.58 5.93 -24.09
C MET A 241 7.93 5.32 -24.45
N ALA A 242 7.96 4.05 -24.84
CA ALA A 242 9.16 3.34 -25.24
C ALA A 242 9.88 4.03 -26.41
N ARG A 243 9.13 4.53 -27.42
CA ARG A 243 9.71 5.28 -28.55
C ARG A 243 10.40 6.59 -28.16
N ARG A 244 10.13 7.13 -26.97
CA ARG A 244 10.79 8.36 -26.46
C ARG A 244 12.06 8.06 -25.67
N VAL A 245 12.37 6.79 -25.40
CA VAL A 245 13.58 6.37 -24.69
C VAL A 245 14.62 5.91 -25.72
N PRO A 246 15.90 6.35 -25.61
CA PRO A 246 16.98 5.83 -26.45
C PRO A 246 17.02 4.30 -26.43
N GLY A 247 17.06 3.67 -27.61
CA GLY A 247 16.97 2.20 -27.72
C GLY A 247 15.56 1.61 -27.63
N GLY A 248 14.51 2.44 -27.68
CA GLY A 248 13.12 2.00 -27.79
C GLY A 248 12.65 1.16 -26.60
N TRP A 249 12.03 0.01 -26.90
CA TRP A 249 11.58 -0.94 -25.87
C TRP A 249 12.72 -1.50 -25.02
N THR A 250 13.87 -1.80 -25.62
CA THR A 250 15.02 -2.33 -24.89
C THR A 250 15.56 -1.30 -23.90
N GLY A 251 15.64 -0.03 -24.31
CA GLY A 251 16.01 1.07 -23.42
C GLY A 251 14.99 1.27 -22.31
N PHE A 252 13.70 1.33 -22.66
CA PHE A 252 12.61 1.47 -21.69
C PHE A 252 12.60 0.35 -20.65
N TRP A 253 12.74 -0.89 -21.09
CA TRP A 253 12.84 -2.05 -20.21
C TRP A 253 14.09 -1.98 -19.34
N ARG A 254 15.27 -1.71 -19.91
CA ARG A 254 16.51 -1.61 -19.14
C ARG A 254 16.41 -0.58 -18.01
N VAL A 255 15.82 0.58 -18.31
CA VAL A 255 15.65 1.69 -17.35
C VAL A 255 14.58 1.41 -16.31
N HIS A 256 13.47 0.76 -16.67
CA HIS A 256 12.31 0.62 -15.78
C HIS A 256 12.04 -0.82 -15.31
N ARG A 257 12.86 -1.81 -15.68
CA ARG A 257 12.68 -3.23 -15.29
C ARG A 257 12.42 -3.43 -13.80
N PRO A 258 13.03 -2.70 -12.84
CA PRO A 258 12.82 -3.01 -11.42
C PRO A 258 11.40 -2.69 -10.98
N ILE A 259 10.89 -1.51 -11.36
CA ILE A 259 9.54 -1.06 -10.99
C ILE A 259 8.47 -1.77 -11.83
N LEU A 260 8.75 -2.08 -13.10
CA LEU A 260 7.85 -2.87 -13.93
C LEU A 260 7.70 -4.30 -13.39
N ALA A 261 8.78 -4.91 -12.89
CA ALA A 261 8.72 -6.22 -12.25
C ALA A 261 7.88 -6.18 -10.97
N VAL A 262 8.08 -5.16 -10.12
CA VAL A 262 7.22 -4.95 -8.93
C VAL A 262 5.76 -4.84 -9.34
N TYR A 263 5.42 -3.96 -10.30
CA TYR A 263 4.03 -3.80 -10.74
C TYR A 263 3.43 -5.07 -11.35
N LEU A 264 4.20 -5.82 -12.12
CA LEU A 264 3.76 -7.09 -12.70
C LEU A 264 3.48 -8.13 -11.61
N PHE A 265 4.35 -8.25 -10.61
CA PHE A 265 4.11 -9.13 -9.47
C PHE A 265 2.92 -8.68 -8.63
N SER A 266 2.77 -7.37 -8.39
CA SER A 266 1.61 -6.78 -7.72
C SER A 266 0.32 -7.10 -8.45
N LEU A 267 0.30 -6.96 -9.79
CA LEU A 267 -0.85 -7.33 -10.61
C LEU A 267 -1.16 -8.82 -10.49
N GLY A 268 -0.14 -9.68 -10.49
CA GLY A 268 -0.29 -11.12 -10.25
C GLY A 268 -0.96 -11.43 -8.90
N VAL A 269 -0.53 -10.75 -7.83
CA VAL A 269 -1.15 -10.89 -6.50
C VAL A 269 -2.61 -10.41 -6.50
N VAL A 270 -2.92 -9.29 -7.16
CA VAL A 270 -4.31 -8.81 -7.27
C VAL A 270 -5.19 -9.77 -8.08
N VAL A 271 -4.66 -10.33 -9.17
CA VAL A 271 -5.37 -11.37 -9.94
C VAL A 271 -5.64 -12.60 -9.07
N LEU A 272 -4.63 -13.07 -8.31
CA LEU A 272 -4.84 -14.15 -7.34
C LEU A 272 -5.89 -13.77 -6.29
N ALA A 273 -5.99 -12.49 -5.91
CA ALA A 273 -7.00 -12.02 -4.98
C ALA A 273 -8.43 -12.08 -5.52
N LEU A 274 -8.62 -11.91 -6.83
CA LEU A 274 -9.93 -12.11 -7.47
C LEU A 274 -10.43 -13.55 -7.30
N PHE A 275 -9.52 -14.53 -7.19
CA PHE A 275 -9.87 -15.93 -6.97
C PHE A 275 -9.86 -16.33 -5.48
N GLY A 276 -8.99 -15.72 -4.66
CA GLY A 276 -8.79 -16.06 -3.24
C GLY A 276 -9.69 -15.32 -2.25
N GLY A 277 -10.50 -14.35 -2.72
CA GLY A 277 -11.39 -13.56 -1.86
C GLY A 277 -10.67 -12.46 -1.05
N SER A 278 -11.36 -11.92 -0.04
CA SER A 278 -10.88 -10.73 0.69
C SER A 278 -9.53 -10.92 1.41
N GLY A 279 -9.18 -12.16 1.78
CA GLY A 279 -7.92 -12.45 2.47
C GLY A 279 -6.69 -12.12 1.63
N ALA A 280 -6.77 -12.24 0.31
CA ALA A 280 -5.66 -11.89 -0.57
C ALA A 280 -5.45 -10.37 -0.69
N PHE A 281 -6.51 -9.57 -0.54
CA PHE A 281 -6.35 -8.12 -0.41
C PHE A 281 -5.68 -7.74 0.91
N ASP A 282 -6.00 -8.42 2.01
CA ASP A 282 -5.32 -8.21 3.30
C ASP A 282 -3.81 -8.50 3.19
N ILE A 283 -3.42 -9.54 2.42
CA ILE A 283 -2.01 -9.85 2.13
C ILE A 283 -1.34 -8.67 1.43
N TRP A 284 -1.99 -8.09 0.42
CA TRP A 284 -1.45 -6.95 -0.31
C TRP A 284 -1.30 -5.71 0.57
N VAL A 285 -2.33 -5.39 1.35
CA VAL A 285 -2.34 -4.26 2.29
C VAL A 285 -1.24 -4.43 3.35
N LEU A 286 -1.09 -5.63 3.91
CA LEU A 286 -0.02 -5.94 4.86
C LEU A 286 1.37 -5.83 4.21
N THR A 287 1.52 -6.31 2.97
CA THR A 287 2.79 -6.18 2.21
C THR A 287 3.23 -4.73 2.09
N HIS A 288 2.29 -3.82 1.83
CA HIS A 288 2.59 -2.39 1.76
C HIS A 288 3.11 -1.84 3.09
N PHE A 289 2.50 -2.18 4.23
CA PHE A 289 3.00 -1.74 5.54
C PHE A 289 4.40 -2.28 5.85
N VAL A 290 4.63 -3.56 5.55
CA VAL A 290 5.95 -4.19 5.74
C VAL A 290 7.00 -3.55 4.82
N ALA A 291 6.63 -3.23 3.57
CA ALA A 291 7.50 -2.53 2.64
C ALA A 291 7.84 -1.13 3.12
N TRP A 292 6.86 -0.38 3.63
CA TRP A 292 7.08 0.94 4.21
C TRP A 292 8.01 0.86 5.44
N TYR A 293 7.84 -0.13 6.31
CA TYR A 293 8.71 -0.34 7.46
C TYR A 293 10.18 -0.54 7.04
N PHE A 294 10.43 -1.45 6.09
CA PHE A 294 11.79 -1.67 5.59
C PHE A 294 12.34 -0.45 4.85
N PHE A 295 11.49 0.27 4.14
CA PHE A 295 11.87 1.50 3.47
C PHE A 295 12.28 2.60 4.46
N ALA A 296 11.52 2.77 5.55
CA ALA A 296 11.84 3.73 6.61
C ALA A 296 13.17 3.40 7.29
N LEU A 297 13.41 2.11 7.58
CA LEU A 297 14.70 1.64 8.09
C LEU A 297 15.85 1.95 7.11
N PHE A 298 15.65 1.69 5.82
CA PHE A 298 16.63 2.02 4.78
C PHE A 298 16.94 3.52 4.75
N LEU A 299 15.93 4.39 4.85
CA LEU A 299 16.12 5.83 4.87
C LEU A 299 16.91 6.29 6.10
N ILE A 300 16.64 5.71 7.26
CA ILE A 300 17.37 6.00 8.50
C ILE A 300 18.84 5.58 8.38
N ASP A 301 19.10 4.39 7.85
CA ASP A 301 20.47 3.91 7.65
C ASP A 301 21.24 4.76 6.63
N ARG A 302 20.56 5.22 5.56
CA ARG A 302 21.16 6.02 4.49
C ARG A 302 21.39 7.48 4.89
N CYS A 303 20.56 8.02 5.78
CA CYS A 303 20.60 9.40 6.23
C CYS A 303 20.74 9.47 7.76
N PRO A 304 21.83 8.96 8.34
CA PRO A 304 22.02 8.99 9.79
C PRO A 304 22.10 10.43 10.31
N PRO A 305 21.68 10.68 11.56
CA PRO A 305 21.76 12.01 12.13
C PRO A 305 23.23 12.44 12.27
N LYS A 306 23.53 13.70 11.95
CA LYS A 306 24.90 14.26 12.00
C LYS A 306 25.46 14.38 13.42
N SER A 307 24.58 14.42 14.41
CA SER A 307 24.90 14.48 15.83
C SER A 307 23.99 13.52 16.60
N PRO A 308 24.38 13.09 17.81
CA PRO A 308 23.51 12.28 18.65
C PRO A 308 22.13 12.95 18.82
N PRO A 309 21.02 12.19 18.69
CA PRO A 309 19.69 12.76 18.79
C PRO A 309 19.47 13.34 20.20
N GLN A 310 19.01 14.58 20.26
CA GLN A 310 18.67 15.24 21.51
C GLN A 310 17.19 14.94 21.85
N GLY A 311 16.97 14.12 22.88
CA GLY A 311 15.65 13.75 23.38
C GLY A 311 15.01 12.53 22.72
N LEU A 312 13.98 12.00 23.38
CA LEU A 312 13.32 10.74 23.02
C LEU A 312 12.72 10.78 21.60
N TRP A 313 11.99 11.84 21.25
CA TRP A 313 11.33 11.91 19.93
C TRP A 313 12.31 11.95 18.77
N ALA A 314 13.42 12.69 18.91
CA ALA A 314 14.48 12.71 17.92
C ALA A 314 15.07 11.30 17.76
N TRP A 315 15.37 10.62 18.88
CA TRP A 315 15.90 9.26 18.87
C TRP A 315 14.96 8.26 18.19
N LEU A 316 13.66 8.29 18.53
CA LEU A 316 12.62 7.44 17.93
C LEU A 316 12.49 7.65 16.41
N ARG A 317 12.78 8.85 15.90
CA ARG A 317 12.61 9.19 14.48
C ARG A 317 13.85 9.01 13.63
N THR A 318 15.04 9.26 14.18
CA THR A 318 16.28 9.36 13.38
C THR A 318 17.25 8.20 13.58
N THR A 319 16.98 7.29 14.52
CA THR A 319 17.85 6.13 14.74
C THR A 319 17.11 4.84 14.45
N ARG A 320 17.85 3.82 13.99
CA ARG A 320 17.28 2.51 13.70
C ARG A 320 16.65 1.87 14.95
N PRO A 321 17.34 1.79 16.12
CA PRO A 321 16.75 1.21 17.32
C PRO A 321 15.53 2.01 17.81
N GLY A 322 15.58 3.34 17.71
CA GLY A 322 14.47 4.20 18.11
C GLY A 322 13.23 3.97 17.25
N PHE A 323 13.38 3.92 15.93
CA PHE A 323 12.26 3.67 15.03
C PHE A 323 11.68 2.27 15.22
N MET A 324 12.53 1.25 15.41
CA MET A 324 12.08 -0.11 15.72
C MET A 324 11.30 -0.15 17.04
N THR A 325 11.81 0.51 18.08
CA THR A 325 11.14 0.62 19.39
C THR A 325 9.77 1.28 19.25
N LEU A 326 9.67 2.39 18.51
CA LEU A 326 8.39 3.08 18.27
C LEU A 326 7.39 2.16 17.56
N HIS A 327 7.82 1.52 16.47
CA HIS A 327 6.89 0.76 15.63
C HIS A 327 6.47 -0.57 16.27
N LEU A 328 7.43 -1.34 16.79
CA LEU A 328 7.14 -2.62 17.45
C LEU A 328 6.41 -2.40 18.78
N GLY A 329 6.76 -1.35 19.53
CA GLY A 329 6.04 -0.97 20.75
C GLY A 329 4.58 -0.62 20.45
N MET A 330 4.33 0.17 19.41
CA MET A 330 2.96 0.50 18.99
C MET A 330 2.19 -0.72 18.46
N ALA A 331 2.86 -1.62 17.73
CA ALA A 331 2.26 -2.89 17.28
C ALA A 331 1.87 -3.77 18.48
N ALA A 332 2.70 -3.85 19.51
CA ALA A 332 2.39 -4.56 20.75
C ALA A 332 1.18 -3.93 21.47
N VAL A 333 1.13 -2.59 21.57
CA VAL A 333 -0.03 -1.87 22.13
C VAL A 333 -1.31 -2.21 21.36
N VAL A 334 -1.28 -2.16 20.03
CA VAL A 334 -2.44 -2.51 19.19
C VAL A 334 -2.85 -3.97 19.38
N ALA A 335 -1.90 -4.90 19.46
CA ALA A 335 -2.18 -6.31 19.72
C ALA A 335 -2.86 -6.51 21.09
N VAL A 336 -2.39 -5.82 22.13
CA VAL A 336 -3.00 -5.84 23.47
C VAL A 336 -4.41 -5.25 23.44
N LEU A 337 -4.62 -4.10 22.78
CA LEU A 337 -5.94 -3.49 22.66
C LEU A 337 -6.92 -4.40 21.90
N MET A 338 -6.45 -5.07 20.85
CA MET A 338 -7.24 -6.08 20.13
C MET A 338 -7.57 -7.28 21.01
N ALA A 339 -6.61 -7.78 21.80
CA ALA A 339 -6.83 -8.87 22.73
C ALA A 339 -7.85 -8.50 23.81
N ILE A 340 -7.75 -7.29 24.39
CA ILE A 340 -8.72 -6.78 25.37
C ILE A 340 -10.10 -6.64 24.74
N SER A 341 -10.19 -6.05 23.54
CA SER A 341 -11.46 -5.94 22.79
C SER A 341 -12.12 -7.31 22.62
N VAL A 342 -11.38 -8.28 22.07
CA VAL A 342 -11.94 -9.58 21.70
C VAL A 342 -12.19 -10.49 22.91
N TYR A 343 -11.21 -10.64 23.81
CA TYR A 343 -11.33 -11.56 24.94
C TYR A 343 -12.08 -10.97 26.13
N GLY A 344 -11.98 -9.66 26.36
CA GLY A 344 -12.66 -8.99 27.47
C GLY A 344 -14.11 -8.63 27.17
N PHE A 345 -14.40 -8.18 25.94
CA PHE A 345 -15.71 -7.62 25.59
C PHE A 345 -16.44 -8.41 24.50
N GLY A 346 -15.77 -9.29 23.75
CA GLY A 346 -16.38 -10.07 22.67
C GLY A 346 -17.09 -9.17 21.64
N LYS A 347 -18.38 -9.44 21.39
CA LYS A 347 -19.24 -8.64 20.49
C LYS A 347 -19.59 -7.24 21.01
N SER A 348 -19.38 -6.98 22.31
CA SER A 348 -19.79 -5.74 22.97
C SER A 348 -18.66 -4.69 23.05
N ALA A 349 -17.56 -4.88 22.33
CA ALA A 349 -16.34 -4.06 22.39
C ALA A 349 -16.46 -2.66 21.75
N THR A 350 -17.60 -1.99 21.90
CA THR A 350 -18.01 -0.82 21.11
C THR A 350 -16.99 0.30 21.08
N VAL A 351 -16.34 0.64 22.20
CA VAL A 351 -15.36 1.74 22.26
C VAL A 351 -14.02 1.36 21.63
N LEU A 352 -13.50 0.16 21.91
CA LEU A 352 -12.22 -0.29 21.36
C LEU A 352 -12.33 -0.61 19.87
N ASP A 353 -13.50 -1.04 19.40
CA ASP A 353 -13.76 -1.33 18.00
C ASP A 353 -13.68 -0.08 17.10
N VAL A 354 -13.92 1.12 17.65
CA VAL A 354 -13.68 2.38 16.92
C VAL A 354 -12.19 2.56 16.60
N VAL A 355 -11.29 1.99 17.40
CA VAL A 355 -9.84 2.13 17.22
C VAL A 355 -9.28 0.93 16.46
N VAL A 356 -9.45 -0.28 16.98
CA VAL A 356 -8.80 -1.51 16.48
C VAL A 356 -9.74 -2.49 15.77
N GLY A 357 -11.02 -2.12 15.61
CA GLY A 357 -12.01 -2.92 14.91
C GLY A 357 -11.64 -3.17 13.45
N LYS A 358 -12.27 -4.19 12.86
CA LYS A 358 -12.10 -4.46 11.42
C LYS A 358 -12.64 -3.30 10.58
N ASP A 359 -13.75 -2.71 11.00
CA ASP A 359 -14.42 -1.68 10.23
C ASP A 359 -13.75 -0.32 10.37
N SER A 360 -13.20 -0.01 11.56
CA SER A 360 -12.39 1.20 11.78
C SER A 360 -11.16 1.25 10.86
N PHE A 361 -10.59 0.10 10.51
CA PHE A 361 -9.42 0.01 9.64
C PHE A 361 -9.64 0.65 8.26
N PHE A 362 -10.86 0.57 7.70
CA PHE A 362 -11.20 1.26 6.45
C PHE A 362 -11.11 2.78 6.62
N TYR A 363 -11.64 3.32 7.72
CA TYR A 363 -11.57 4.76 8.01
C TYR A 363 -10.13 5.22 8.24
N TRP A 364 -9.35 4.46 9.00
CA TRP A 364 -7.92 4.73 9.18
C TRP A 364 -7.17 4.78 7.85
N THR A 365 -7.45 3.84 6.96
CA THR A 365 -6.82 3.78 5.64
C THR A 365 -7.26 4.95 4.75
N ILE A 366 -8.55 5.33 4.75
CA ILE A 366 -9.04 6.51 4.01
C ILE A 366 -8.28 7.76 4.47
N VAL A 367 -8.20 7.98 5.79
CA VAL A 367 -7.47 9.12 6.37
C VAL A 367 -6.00 9.06 5.99
N HIS A 368 -5.34 7.93 6.19
CA HIS A 368 -3.91 7.76 5.88
C HIS A 368 -3.60 8.07 4.42
N VAL A 369 -4.34 7.43 3.49
CA VAL A 369 -4.12 7.62 2.06
C VAL A 369 -4.41 9.06 1.65
N THR A 370 -5.47 9.69 2.19
CA THR A 370 -5.78 11.10 1.87
C THR A 370 -4.69 12.05 2.36
N LEU A 371 -4.23 11.88 3.60
CA LEU A 371 -3.16 12.72 4.17
C LEU A 371 -1.81 12.49 3.50
N SER A 372 -1.61 11.34 2.87
CA SER A 372 -0.38 11.04 2.11
C SER A 372 -0.20 11.93 0.87
N PHE A 373 -1.20 12.73 0.47
CA PHE A 373 -1.12 13.72 -0.60
C PHE A 373 -0.58 15.08 -0.15
N VAL A 374 -0.30 15.29 1.14
CA VAL A 374 0.40 16.50 1.57
C VAL A 374 1.72 16.61 0.79
N PRO A 375 2.01 17.78 0.16
CA PRO A 375 3.22 17.96 -0.63
C PRO A 375 4.47 17.55 0.15
N ARG A 376 5.18 16.55 -0.40
CA ARG A 376 6.33 15.91 0.27
C ARG A 376 7.56 16.76 0.26
#